data_AF-A0A366XE48-F1
#
_entry.id   AF-A0A366XE48-F1
#
_cell.length_a   1.000
_cell.length_b   1.000
_cell.length_c   1.000
_cell.angle_alpha   90.00
_cell.angle_beta   90.00
_cell.angle_gamma   90.00
#
_symmetry.space_group_name_H-M   'P 1'
#
loop_
_entity.id
_entity.type
_entity.pdbx_description
1 polymer ?
#
loop_
_entity_poly.entity_id
_entity_poly.type
_entity_poly.pdbx_seq_one_letter_code
_entity_poly.pdbx_strand_id
1 'polypeptide(L)'
;MKKILASFLVLLSLCSFPAWSNSGVLKQAYESHQSDIQVQGFGTVIRILPDDNEGSRHQKFILRLDNRQTILVAHNIDLAPRISNLKVGDSVNFNGEYEWNSKGGVIHWTHRDPRNNHVHGWLKHNGRVYN
;
A
#
# COMPACT_ATOMS: atom_id res chain seq x y z
N MET A 1 6.09 50.80 32.38
CA MET A 1 5.38 49.62 31.85
C MET A 1 5.47 49.62 30.33
N LYS A 2 6.30 48.77 29.72
CA LYS A 2 6.29 48.53 28.27
C LYS A 2 6.41 47.02 28.07
N LYS A 3 5.30 46.38 27.70
CA LYS A 3 5.25 44.95 27.39
C LYS A 3 5.88 44.77 26.01
N ILE A 4 7.01 44.07 25.93
CA ILE A 4 7.60 43.65 24.66
C ILE A 4 6.80 42.43 24.20
N LEU A 5 6.04 42.59 23.12
CA LEU A 5 5.37 41.49 22.43
C LEU A 5 6.46 40.71 21.67
N ALA A 6 6.85 39.54 22.17
CA ALA A 6 7.71 38.62 21.43
C ALA A 6 6.84 37.82 20.48
N SER A 7 6.90 38.15 19.19
CA SER A 7 6.28 37.39 18.10
C SER A 7 7.01 36.04 17.96
N PHE A 8 6.38 34.96 18.41
CA PHE A 8 6.82 33.60 18.08
C PHE A 8 6.41 33.29 16.64
N LEU A 9 7.34 33.45 15.70
CA LEU A 9 7.19 32.95 14.35
C LEU A 9 7.51 31.45 14.37
N VAL A 10 6.49 30.60 14.53
CA VAL A 10 6.64 29.14 14.37
C VAL A 10 6.69 28.84 12.88
N LEU A 11 7.91 28.74 12.34
CA LEU A 11 8.16 28.10 11.05
C LEU A 11 7.86 26.61 11.20
N LEU A 12 6.63 26.20 10.89
CA LEU A 12 6.25 24.80 10.80
C LEU A 12 6.96 24.21 9.56
N SER A 13 8.15 23.66 9.78
CA SER A 13 8.93 22.97 8.77
C SER A 13 8.08 21.83 8.20
N LEU A 14 7.77 21.90 6.91
CA LEU A 14 7.16 20.80 6.15
C LEU A 14 8.20 19.70 5.98
N CYS A 15 8.47 18.97 7.06
CA CYS A 15 9.15 17.68 6.97
C CYS A 15 8.19 16.72 6.25
N SER A 16 8.32 16.65 4.93
CA SER A 16 7.81 15.52 4.16
C SER A 16 8.47 14.28 4.74
N PHE A 17 7.73 13.50 5.54
CA PHE A 17 8.21 12.20 5.98
C PHE A 17 8.53 11.40 4.70
N PRO A 18 9.78 11.00 4.44
CA PRO A 18 10.01 10.01 3.41
C PRO A 18 9.17 8.80 3.81
N ALA A 19 8.22 8.40 2.98
CA ALA A 19 7.55 7.12 3.14
C ALA A 19 8.62 6.05 2.93
N TRP A 20 9.23 5.61 4.03
CA TRP A 20 10.21 4.54 3.98
C TRP A 20 9.50 3.33 3.39
N SER A 21 10.08 2.79 2.32
CA SER A 21 9.73 1.49 1.79
C SER A 21 9.83 0.47 2.93
N ASN A 22 8.71 -0.08 3.40
CA ASN A 22 8.73 -1.15 4.41
C ASN A 22 9.16 -2.50 3.81
N SER A 23 9.92 -2.54 2.72
CA SER A 23 10.42 -3.79 2.16
C SER A 23 11.30 -4.59 3.12
N GLY A 24 11.93 -3.94 4.09
CA GLY A 24 12.60 -4.64 5.20
C GLY A 24 11.60 -5.41 6.08
N VAL A 25 10.45 -4.79 6.40
CA VAL A 25 9.35 -5.41 7.16
C VAL A 25 8.76 -6.58 6.37
N LEU A 26 8.48 -6.39 5.07
CA LEU A 26 7.94 -7.46 4.22
C LEU A 26 8.91 -8.63 4.03
N LYS A 27 10.21 -8.35 3.93
CA LYS A 27 11.24 -9.40 3.92
C LYS A 27 11.22 -10.19 5.22
N GLN A 28 11.23 -9.48 6.36
CA GLN A 28 11.24 -10.11 7.67
C GLN A 28 9.97 -10.94 7.88
N ALA A 29 8.80 -10.39 7.56
CA ALA A 29 7.52 -11.08 7.67
C ALA A 29 7.47 -12.33 6.79
N TYR A 30 8.05 -12.26 5.59
CA TYR A 30 8.20 -13.43 4.74
C TYR A 30 9.12 -14.49 5.34
N GLU A 31 10.30 -14.11 5.84
CA GLU A 31 11.29 -15.03 6.42
C GLU A 31 10.82 -15.66 7.73
N SER A 32 9.99 -14.97 8.51
CA SER A 32 9.42 -15.46 9.77
C SER A 32 8.00 -16.02 9.64
N HIS A 33 7.48 -16.17 8.42
CA HIS A 33 6.11 -16.65 8.15
C HIS A 33 5.01 -15.87 8.90
N GLN A 34 5.17 -14.56 9.04
CA GLN A 34 4.21 -13.70 9.71
C GLN A 34 3.07 -13.29 8.77
N SER A 35 1.85 -13.23 9.29
CA SER A 35 0.62 -12.81 8.64
C SER A 35 -0.09 -11.73 9.49
N ASP A 36 -1.22 -11.21 9.03
CA ASP A 36 -2.07 -10.27 9.77
C ASP A 36 -1.32 -9.00 10.21
N ILE A 37 -0.52 -8.43 9.30
CA ILE A 37 0.21 -7.18 9.54
C ILE A 37 -0.14 -6.12 8.51
N GLN A 38 -0.46 -4.92 9.00
CA GLN A 38 -0.63 -3.75 8.15
C GLN A 38 0.74 -3.26 7.67
N VAL A 39 0.89 -3.09 6.36
CA VAL A 39 2.13 -2.62 5.73
C VAL A 39 1.85 -1.56 4.68
N GLN A 40 2.82 -0.66 4.54
CA GLN A 40 2.86 0.32 3.46
C GLN A 40 4.15 0.17 2.66
N GLY A 41 4.06 0.19 1.33
CA GLY A 41 5.24 0.09 0.48
C GLY A 41 4.94 0.52 -0.95
N PHE A 42 5.90 0.26 -1.83
CA PHE A 42 5.71 0.42 -3.26
C PHE A 42 6.50 -0.64 -4.02
N GLY A 43 6.10 -0.88 -5.26
CA GLY A 43 6.81 -1.80 -6.13
C GLY A 43 6.49 -1.55 -7.59
N THR A 44 7.26 -2.20 -8.46
CA THR A 44 7.03 -2.16 -9.91
C THR A 44 6.14 -3.32 -10.30
N VAL A 45 5.09 -3.06 -11.08
CA VAL A 45 4.24 -4.10 -11.66
C VAL A 45 5.07 -4.95 -12.62
N ILE A 46 5.25 -6.22 -12.30
CA ILE A 46 5.95 -7.18 -13.18
C ILE A 46 4.99 -8.12 -13.92
N ARG A 47 3.75 -8.24 -13.44
CA ARG A 47 2.71 -9.05 -14.08
C ARG A 47 1.33 -8.56 -13.69
N ILE A 48 0.43 -8.53 -14.67
CA ILE A 48 -1.02 -8.33 -14.45
C ILE A 48 -1.69 -9.69 -14.64
N LEU A 49 -2.57 -10.06 -13.71
CA LEU A 49 -3.32 -11.32 -13.74
C LEU A 49 -4.77 -11.02 -14.18
N PRO A 50 -5.51 -12.03 -14.66
CA PRO A 50 -6.95 -11.90 -14.82
C PRO A 50 -7.59 -11.48 -13.49
N ASP A 51 -8.62 -10.65 -13.58
CA ASP A 51 -9.43 -10.30 -12.42
C ASP A 51 -10.04 -11.60 -11.84
N ASP A 52 -10.00 -11.71 -10.51
CA ASP A 52 -10.72 -12.73 -9.78
C ASP A 52 -12.19 -12.35 -9.72
N ASN A 53 -13.07 -13.26 -10.13
CA ASN A 53 -14.51 -13.03 -10.12
C ASN A 53 -15.26 -14.10 -9.30
N GLU A 54 -14.54 -14.93 -8.56
CA GLU A 54 -15.14 -15.89 -7.63
C GLU A 54 -15.35 -15.22 -6.27
N GLY A 55 -16.61 -15.05 -5.85
CA GLY A 55 -16.94 -14.28 -4.66
C GLY A 55 -16.77 -12.78 -4.87
N SER A 56 -16.16 -12.08 -3.90
CA SER A 56 -15.81 -10.66 -4.07
C SER A 56 -14.79 -10.52 -5.19
N ARG A 57 -15.00 -9.58 -6.10
CA ARG A 57 -14.15 -9.39 -7.28
C ARG A 57 -12.83 -8.74 -6.88
N HIS A 58 -11.72 -9.21 -7.44
CA HIS A 58 -10.41 -8.65 -7.18
C HIS A 58 -9.62 -8.36 -8.46
N GLN A 59 -9.03 -7.18 -8.56
CA GLN A 59 -7.94 -6.94 -9.50
C GLN A 59 -6.65 -7.52 -8.92
N LYS A 60 -6.00 -8.40 -9.67
CA LYS A 60 -4.77 -9.09 -9.23
C LYS A 60 -3.57 -8.70 -10.08
N PHE A 61 -2.46 -8.38 -9.44
CA PHE A 61 -1.19 -8.10 -10.11
C PHE A 61 -0.01 -8.37 -9.17
N ILE A 62 1.17 -8.60 -9.74
CA ILE A 62 2.39 -8.91 -8.99
C ILE A 62 3.29 -7.68 -9.01
N LEU A 63 3.71 -7.26 -7.83
CA LEU A 63 4.74 -6.24 -7.65
C LEU A 63 6.09 -6.90 -7.38
N ARG A 64 7.16 -6.33 -7.95
CA ARG A 64 8.53 -6.53 -7.49
C ARG A 64 8.92 -5.36 -6.60
N LEU A 65 9.30 -5.67 -5.37
CA LEU A 65 9.78 -4.71 -4.38
C LEU A 65 11.27 -4.38 -4.60
N ASP A 66 11.78 -3.35 -3.95
CA ASP A 66 13.21 -2.94 -4.02
C ASP A 66 14.19 -4.05 -3.58
N ASN A 67 13.79 -4.88 -2.62
CA ASN A 67 14.52 -6.03 -2.10
C ASN A 67 14.48 -7.26 -3.04
N ARG A 68 13.86 -7.11 -4.23
CA ARG A 68 13.62 -8.14 -5.26
C ARG A 68 12.57 -9.20 -4.89
N GLN A 69 11.99 -9.16 -3.70
CA GLN A 69 10.83 -9.98 -3.36
C GLN A 69 9.67 -9.64 -4.29
N THR A 70 8.88 -10.65 -4.65
CA THR A 70 7.65 -10.47 -5.39
C THR A 70 6.46 -10.68 -4.46
N ILE A 71 5.41 -9.88 -4.64
CA ILE A 71 4.20 -9.96 -3.83
C ILE A 71 2.97 -9.85 -4.72
N LEU A 72 1.94 -10.63 -4.42
CA LEU A 72 0.63 -10.51 -5.06
C LEU A 72 -0.14 -9.37 -4.41
N VAL A 73 -0.73 -8.48 -5.19
CA VAL A 73 -1.77 -7.56 -4.73
C VAL A 73 -3.12 -8.12 -5.14
N ALA A 74 -4.03 -8.26 -4.17
CA ALA A 74 -5.44 -8.63 -4.38
C ALA A 74 -6.32 -7.45 -3.96
N HIS A 75 -6.63 -6.58 -4.93
CA HIS A 75 -7.40 -5.36 -4.69
C HIS A 75 -8.88 -5.61 -4.92
N ASN A 76 -9.70 -5.54 -3.87
CA ASN A 76 -11.14 -5.77 -3.96
C ASN A 76 -11.81 -4.63 -4.77
N ILE A 77 -12.28 -4.95 -5.97
CA ILE A 77 -12.88 -3.99 -6.91
C ILE A 77 -14.40 -3.86 -6.77
N ASP A 78 -15.01 -4.53 -5.79
CA ASP A 78 -16.37 -4.24 -5.34
C ASP A 78 -16.39 -3.09 -4.32
N LEU A 79 -15.28 -2.92 -3.57
CA LEU A 79 -15.17 -1.92 -2.51
C LEU A 79 -14.41 -0.65 -2.94
N ALA A 80 -13.49 -0.76 -3.89
CA ALA A 80 -12.71 0.35 -4.43
C ALA A 80 -12.64 0.30 -5.97
N PRO A 81 -12.39 1.43 -6.65
CA PRO A 81 -12.31 1.42 -8.11
C PRO A 81 -11.09 0.61 -8.63
N ARG A 82 -11.31 -0.23 -9.65
CA ARG A 82 -10.21 -0.88 -10.41
C ARG A 82 -9.24 0.16 -10.98
N ILE A 83 -7.94 -0.17 -10.99
CA ILE A 83 -6.94 0.60 -11.74
C ILE A 83 -7.08 0.25 -13.23
N SER A 84 -7.82 1.05 -13.99
CA SER A 84 -8.18 0.76 -15.38
C SER A 84 -6.99 0.66 -16.33
N ASN A 85 -6.00 1.53 -16.19
CA ASN A 85 -4.85 1.65 -17.10
C ASN A 85 -3.54 1.16 -16.46
N LEU A 86 -3.60 0.15 -15.58
CA LEU A 86 -2.40 -0.46 -15.01
C LEU A 86 -1.61 -1.22 -16.09
N LYS A 87 -0.30 -1.03 -16.13
CA LYS A 87 0.62 -1.67 -17.08
C LYS A 87 1.81 -2.28 -16.36
N VAL A 88 2.42 -3.29 -17.00
CA VAL A 88 3.73 -3.79 -16.58
C VAL A 88 4.76 -2.68 -16.72
N GLY A 89 5.59 -2.50 -15.69
CA GLY A 89 6.55 -1.41 -15.56
C GLY A 89 6.05 -0.23 -14.72
N ASP A 90 4.74 -0.13 -14.45
CA ASP A 90 4.20 0.94 -13.61
C ASP A 90 4.65 0.79 -12.15
N SER A 91 4.80 1.92 -11.46
CA SER A 91 5.04 1.96 -10.01
C SER A 91 3.72 2.13 -9.26
N VAL A 92 3.46 1.24 -8.31
CA VAL A 92 2.27 1.30 -7.46
C VAL A 92 2.71 1.37 -6.01
N ASN A 93 2.18 2.35 -5.29
CA ASN A 93 2.27 2.42 -3.84
C ASN A 93 1.03 1.73 -3.26
N PHE A 94 1.18 1.10 -2.11
CA PHE A 94 0.10 0.41 -1.43
C PHE A 94 0.15 0.66 0.07
N ASN A 95 -1.02 0.62 0.68
CA ASN A 95 -1.22 0.39 2.10
C ASN A 95 -2.29 -0.70 2.23
N GLY A 96 -1.96 -1.80 2.88
CA GLY A 96 -2.85 -2.95 3.03
C GLY A 96 -2.31 -3.94 4.03
N GLU A 97 -3.06 -5.00 4.26
CA GLU A 97 -2.65 -6.09 5.15
C GLU A 97 -1.85 -7.13 4.35
N TYR A 98 -0.80 -7.67 4.97
CA TYR A 98 0.04 -8.71 4.41
C TYR A 98 -0.31 -10.09 4.98
N GLU A 99 -0.47 -11.04 4.07
CA GLU A 99 -0.68 -12.45 4.38
C GLU A 99 0.42 -13.32 3.78
N TRP A 100 1.02 -14.19 4.59
CA TRP A 100 2.09 -15.07 4.15
C TRP A 100 1.61 -16.18 3.23
N ASN A 101 2.43 -16.50 2.23
CA ASN A 101 2.37 -17.76 1.49
C ASN A 101 3.76 -18.09 0.94
N SER A 102 3.96 -19.31 0.44
CA SER A 102 5.24 -19.76 -0.15
C SER A 102 5.65 -19.06 -1.46
N LYS A 103 4.85 -18.10 -1.96
CA LYS A 103 5.08 -17.33 -3.19
C LYS A 103 5.43 -15.85 -2.93
N GLY A 104 5.77 -15.50 -1.69
CA GLY A 104 6.15 -14.13 -1.30
C GLY A 104 5.05 -13.33 -0.62
N GLY A 105 3.86 -13.94 -0.43
CA GLY A 105 2.71 -13.36 0.27
C GLY A 105 1.72 -12.60 -0.63
N VAL A 106 0.67 -12.08 0.01
CA VAL A 106 -0.41 -11.30 -0.61
C VAL A 106 -0.60 -10.00 0.17
N ILE A 107 -0.78 -8.88 -0.53
CA ILE A 107 -1.38 -7.67 0.02
C ILE A 107 -2.86 -7.64 -0.35
N HIS A 108 -3.72 -7.60 0.67
CA HIS A 108 -5.16 -7.37 0.54
C HIS A 108 -5.58 -6.19 1.44
N TRP A 109 -6.88 -5.99 1.66
CA TRP A 109 -7.41 -4.82 2.38
C TRP A 109 -6.90 -3.48 1.86
N THR A 110 -6.69 -3.36 0.54
CA THR A 110 -6.19 -2.13 -0.12
C THR A 110 -7.31 -1.15 -0.46
N HIS A 111 -8.30 -1.05 0.42
CA HIS A 111 -9.47 -0.19 0.29
C HIS A 111 -9.90 0.32 1.67
N ARG A 112 -10.78 1.32 1.69
CA ARG A 112 -11.43 1.73 2.93
C ARG A 112 -12.30 0.59 3.45
N ASP A 113 -12.24 0.31 4.75
CA ASP A 113 -13.20 -0.59 5.38
C ASP A 113 -14.52 0.16 5.63
N PRO A 114 -15.64 -0.23 4.97
CA PRO A 114 -16.93 0.45 5.16
C PRO A 114 -17.46 0.35 6.59
N ARG A 115 -17.03 -0.66 7.36
CA ARG A 115 -17.49 -0.90 8.73
C ARG A 115 -16.54 -0.36 9.80
N ASN A 116 -15.36 0.12 9.39
CA ASN A 116 -14.36 0.70 10.28
C ASN A 116 -13.91 -0.22 11.43
N ASN A 117 -13.85 -1.52 11.16
CA ASN A 117 -13.35 -2.57 12.04
C ASN A 117 -11.91 -2.99 11.70
N HIS A 118 -11.45 -2.70 10.47
CA HIS A 118 -10.10 -2.95 9.99
C HIS A 118 -9.41 -1.65 9.58
N VAL A 119 -8.07 -1.64 9.67
CA VAL A 119 -7.26 -0.51 9.19
C VAL A 119 -7.56 -0.27 7.71
N HIS A 120 -7.83 0.97 7.34
CA HIS A 120 -8.11 1.34 5.97
C HIS A 120 -6.86 1.18 5.10
N GLY A 121 -7.02 0.61 3.91
CA GLY A 121 -5.97 0.56 2.90
C GLY A 121 -6.28 1.39 1.67
N TRP A 122 -5.35 1.33 0.72
CA TRP A 122 -5.42 2.02 -0.55
C TRP A 122 -4.33 1.52 -1.51
N LEU A 123 -4.55 1.74 -2.81
CA LEU A 123 -3.51 1.75 -3.84
C LEU A 123 -3.30 3.17 -4.36
N LYS A 124 -2.08 3.51 -4.74
CA LYS A 124 -1.78 4.78 -5.42
C LYS A 124 -0.93 4.54 -6.66
N HIS A 125 -1.46 4.98 -7.79
CA HIS A 125 -0.87 4.82 -9.11
C HIS A 125 -1.01 6.13 -9.90
N ASN A 126 0.09 6.62 -10.48
CA ASN A 126 0.14 7.89 -11.23
C ASN A 126 -0.51 9.07 -10.51
N GLY A 127 -0.23 9.22 -9.22
CA GLY A 127 -0.76 10.30 -8.38
C GLY A 127 -2.20 10.10 -7.89
N ARG A 128 -2.97 9.18 -8.47
CA ARG A 128 -4.34 8.86 -8.06
C ARG A 128 -4.38 7.78 -6.98
N VAL A 129 -5.19 8.00 -5.95
CA VAL A 129 -5.50 7.03 -4.89
C VAL A 129 -6.77 6.26 -5.25
N TYR A 130 -6.77 4.96 -4.95
CA TYR A 130 -7.87 4.02 -5.12
C TYR A 130 -8.15 3.39 -3.76
N ASN A 131 -9.33 3.63 -3.19
CA ASN A 131 -9.75 3.13 -1.88
C ASN A 131 -11.27 3.07 -1.73
#